data_AF-A0A4R1X6J2-F1
#
_entry.id   AF-A0A4R1X6J2-F1
#
_cell.length_a   1.000
_cell.length_b   1.000
_cell.length_c   1.000
_cell.angle_alpha   90.00
_cell.angle_beta   90.00
_cell.angle_gamma   90.00
#
_symmetry.space_group_name_H-M   'P 1'
#
loop_
_entity.id
_entity.type
_entity.pdbx_description
1 polymer ?
#
loop_
_entity_poly.entity_id
_entity_poly.type
_entity_poly.pdbx_seq_one_letter_code
_entity_poly.pdbx_strand_id
1 'polypeptide(L)'
;MLLVHDYENLLSSILLPPSLHATSAFELRPEGRSGWCYDEHRDLRHDYYVLRTADPEKNRKADCYVWLGDSLDFRHGWTGGVTPLSDALLIRIACVEVLKGNGTAKKVAAAQTVKILRHLEWVIRWRNSLGVRCFHDLTPEHYRRFVDDASTSDITDLLPMVDRLDVLLEDRNYQLPLYRHGRRFRMDWKAFANTLGVHRWSIGHSKKVRQAFSDRAPSFLQRSNLSPKDVDFFLGEAEGRASEERNPFHRLLAWDTLERLSIKGLISHDPLVFQPSQVDVRRSRSPVQHRTTTLMPRDLHRLLKLSSTWVLDYSPYILKCLRERKLINPGGNRHSNISSLAELTERMDLERPQGVPALSLALAPVSPFHEGRLLLTHALQYLFVAASMLIGALAGRRRNETGSLRAYPIVMWRGIVYLTVYIEKTLQDVDRVPVPELVVHAVNLLHELSQEAREEAGTEWLFQFKSELADDLPLRISSRLD
;
A
#
# COMPACT_ATOMS: atom_id res chain seq x y z
N MET A 1 -19.87 7.35 -29.32
CA MET A 1 -18.44 7.66 -29.17
C MET A 1 -18.34 9.10 -28.67
N LEU A 2 -17.80 9.31 -27.47
CA LEU A 2 -17.78 10.62 -26.81
C LEU A 2 -16.76 11.54 -27.49
N LEU A 3 -17.15 12.76 -27.84
CA LEU A 3 -16.24 13.76 -28.40
C LEU A 3 -15.39 14.39 -27.28
N VAL A 4 -14.20 14.88 -27.63
CA VAL A 4 -13.29 15.54 -26.66
C VAL A 4 -13.97 16.74 -25.98
N HIS A 5 -14.73 17.53 -26.75
CA HIS A 5 -15.43 18.69 -26.20
C HIS A 5 -16.50 18.29 -25.17
N ASP A 6 -17.29 17.24 -25.45
CA ASP A 6 -18.30 16.73 -24.52
C ASP A 6 -17.65 16.19 -23.24
N TYR A 7 -16.51 15.51 -23.37
CA TYR A 7 -15.71 15.03 -22.25
C TYR A 7 -15.25 16.17 -21.34
N GLU A 8 -14.68 17.24 -21.90
CA GLU A 8 -14.20 18.40 -21.13
C GLU A 8 -15.34 19.18 -20.48
N ASN A 9 -16.46 19.35 -21.19
CA ASN A 9 -17.65 20.00 -20.66
C ASN A 9 -18.24 19.23 -19.48
N LEU A 10 -18.32 17.90 -19.59
CA LEU A 10 -18.80 17.06 -18.49
C LEU A 10 -17.87 17.15 -17.28
N LEU A 11 -16.56 17.06 -17.46
CA LEU A 11 -15.61 17.17 -16.35
C LEU A 11 -15.65 18.53 -15.66
N SER A 12 -15.72 19.63 -16.41
CA SER A 12 -15.77 20.98 -15.84
C SER A 12 -17.05 21.27 -15.06
N SER A 13 -18.15 20.57 -15.36
CA SER A 13 -19.41 20.70 -14.63
C SER A 13 -19.42 19.99 -13.25
N ILE A 14 -18.43 19.12 -12.98
CA ILE A 14 -18.41 18.31 -11.76
C ILE A 14 -17.83 19.12 -10.60
N LEU A 15 -18.64 19.34 -9.57
CA LEU A 15 -18.17 19.92 -8.32
C LEU A 15 -17.18 18.98 -7.61
N LEU A 16 -15.99 19.47 -7.28
CA LEU A 16 -14.93 18.67 -6.64
C LEU A 16 -15.09 18.60 -5.11
N PRO A 17 -15.10 17.40 -4.51
CA PRO A 17 -15.19 17.25 -3.06
C PRO A 17 -13.86 17.68 -2.39
N PRO A 18 -13.89 18.20 -1.16
CA PRO A 18 -12.66 18.55 -0.42
C PRO A 18 -11.70 17.35 -0.22
N SER A 19 -12.24 16.14 -0.17
CA SER A 19 -11.45 14.90 -0.05
C SER A 19 -10.63 14.55 -1.29
N LEU A 20 -10.90 15.17 -2.44
CA LEU A 20 -9.96 15.16 -3.57
C LEU A 20 -8.94 16.27 -3.33
N HIS A 21 -7.88 16.00 -2.58
CA HIS A 21 -6.99 17.05 -2.07
C HIS A 21 -6.15 17.73 -3.15
N ALA A 22 -5.62 16.97 -4.10
CA ALA A 22 -4.76 17.51 -5.15
C ALA A 22 -4.86 16.69 -6.45
N THR A 23 -4.48 17.30 -7.56
CA THR A 23 -4.40 16.64 -8.88
C THR A 23 -3.12 17.04 -9.62
N SER A 24 -2.59 16.19 -10.50
CA SER A 24 -1.38 16.49 -11.29
C SER A 24 -1.38 15.79 -12.66
N ALA A 25 -0.92 16.50 -13.68
CA ALA A 25 -0.75 15.98 -15.03
C ALA A 25 0.39 14.95 -15.11
N PHE A 26 0.32 14.02 -16.08
CA PHE A 26 1.31 12.96 -16.22
C PHE A 26 2.74 13.47 -16.46
N GLU A 27 2.88 14.54 -17.22
CA GLU A 27 4.15 15.14 -17.64
C GLU A 27 4.92 15.77 -16.47
N LEU A 28 4.21 16.15 -15.40
CA LEU A 28 4.73 16.80 -14.22
C LEU A 28 4.97 15.79 -13.09
N ARG A 29 5.52 14.60 -13.40
CA ARG A 29 5.82 13.53 -12.42
C ARG A 29 6.43 14.14 -11.15
N PRO A 30 5.71 14.12 -10.02
CA PRO A 30 6.18 14.77 -8.83
C PRO A 30 6.94 13.73 -8.01
N GLU A 31 8.24 13.59 -8.28
CA GLU A 31 9.17 13.15 -7.22
C GLU A 31 9.40 14.29 -6.18
N GLY A 32 8.62 15.38 -6.26
CA GLY A 32 8.50 16.46 -5.26
C GLY A 32 7.17 17.21 -5.35
N ARG A 33 6.81 18.03 -4.37
CA ARG A 33 5.50 18.75 -4.30
C ARG A 33 5.23 19.71 -5.47
N SER A 34 6.24 20.05 -6.28
CA SER A 34 6.13 20.87 -7.48
C SER A 34 5.35 20.13 -8.58
N GLY A 35 4.22 20.68 -9.03
CA GLY A 35 3.39 20.08 -10.10
C GLY A 35 2.01 19.58 -9.65
N TRP A 36 1.71 19.63 -8.34
CA TRP A 36 0.38 19.37 -7.81
C TRP A 36 -0.46 20.64 -7.79
N CYS A 37 -1.70 20.54 -8.28
CA CYS A 37 -2.71 21.58 -8.18
C CYS A 37 -3.64 21.29 -7.00
N TYR A 38 -3.86 22.30 -6.15
CA TYR A 38 -4.66 22.23 -4.93
C TYR A 38 -5.89 23.14 -5.03
N ASP A 39 -6.85 22.94 -4.13
CA ASP A 39 -8.03 23.80 -3.95
C ASP A 39 -8.79 24.11 -5.25
N GLU A 40 -8.92 25.37 -5.65
CA GLU A 40 -9.66 25.77 -6.85
C GLU A 40 -8.93 25.43 -8.16
N HIS A 41 -7.63 25.16 -8.11
CA HIS A 41 -6.82 24.85 -9.28
C HIS A 41 -6.82 23.36 -9.64
N ARG A 42 -7.50 22.51 -8.87
CA ARG A 42 -7.62 21.07 -9.16
C ARG A 42 -8.34 20.87 -10.51
N ASP A 43 -7.85 19.93 -11.30
CA ASP A 43 -8.38 19.61 -12.62
C ASP A 43 -8.62 18.11 -12.75
N LEU A 44 -9.84 17.70 -13.10
CA LEU A 44 -10.18 16.30 -13.32
C LEU A 44 -9.54 15.73 -14.59
N ARG A 45 -9.08 16.56 -15.53
CA ARG A 45 -8.37 16.08 -16.73
C ARG A 45 -7.03 15.43 -16.40
N HIS A 46 -6.44 15.79 -15.26
CA HIS A 46 -5.21 15.19 -14.75
C HIS A 46 -5.33 13.67 -14.53
N ASP A 47 -4.18 12.99 -14.51
CA ASP A 47 -4.08 11.53 -14.36
C ASP A 47 -3.72 11.09 -12.95
N TYR A 48 -3.17 11.99 -12.13
CA TYR A 48 -2.78 11.70 -10.76
C TYR A 48 -3.65 12.46 -9.77
N TYR A 49 -4.29 11.75 -8.85
CA TYR A 49 -5.10 12.34 -7.78
C TYR A 49 -4.54 11.98 -6.41
N VAL A 50 -4.56 12.93 -5.48
CA VAL A 50 -4.40 12.69 -4.04
C VAL A 50 -5.77 12.73 -3.39
N LEU A 51 -6.20 11.59 -2.86
CA LEU A 51 -7.41 11.47 -2.06
C LEU A 51 -7.03 11.56 -0.59
N ARG A 52 -7.65 12.46 0.15
CA ARG A 52 -7.37 12.69 1.57
C ARG A 52 -8.55 12.27 2.43
N THR A 53 -8.27 11.61 3.55
CA THR A 53 -9.27 11.31 4.58
C THR A 53 -9.87 12.58 5.17
N ALA A 54 -11.07 12.50 5.75
CA ALA A 54 -11.73 13.67 6.33
C ALA A 54 -10.87 14.38 7.39
N ASP A 55 -10.15 13.61 8.21
CA ASP A 55 -9.31 14.13 9.29
C ASP A 55 -7.82 13.78 9.07
N PRO A 56 -7.08 14.55 8.27
CA PRO A 56 -5.69 14.24 7.93
C PRO A 56 -4.72 14.31 9.11
N GLU A 57 -5.04 15.12 10.11
CA GLU A 57 -4.21 15.27 11.32
C GLU A 57 -4.30 14.08 12.29
N LYS A 58 -5.26 13.18 12.07
CA LYS A 58 -5.53 12.04 12.97
C LYS A 58 -5.13 10.71 12.36
N ASN A 59 -4.99 10.65 11.04
CA ASN A 59 -4.54 9.46 10.32
C ASN A 59 -3.17 9.69 9.70
N ARG A 60 -2.18 8.90 10.12
CA ARG A 60 -0.82 9.02 9.60
C ARG A 60 -0.69 8.69 8.11
N LYS A 61 -1.66 7.95 7.55
CA LYS A 61 -1.80 7.65 6.12
C LYS A 61 -3.06 8.31 5.56
N ALA A 62 -3.21 9.61 5.83
CA ALA A 62 -4.35 10.39 5.37
C ALA A 62 -4.48 10.45 3.84
N ASP A 63 -3.34 10.44 3.14
CA ASP A 63 -3.28 10.63 1.69
C ASP A 63 -3.15 9.29 0.97
N CYS A 64 -4.03 9.08 0.00
CA CYS A 64 -4.07 7.92 -0.89
C CYS A 64 -3.90 8.41 -2.33
N TYR A 65 -2.93 7.84 -3.05
CA TYR A 65 -2.63 8.22 -4.42
C TYR A 65 -3.36 7.33 -5.41
N VAL A 66 -3.98 7.95 -6.41
CA VAL A 66 -4.66 7.28 -7.52
C VAL A 66 -4.00 7.70 -8.82
N TRP A 67 -3.74 6.72 -9.68
CA TRP A 67 -3.27 6.92 -11.04
C TRP A 67 -4.32 6.39 -12.01
N LEU A 68 -4.78 7.25 -12.92
CA LEU A 68 -5.86 6.96 -13.87
C LEU A 68 -5.36 6.76 -15.31
N GLY A 69 -4.04 6.78 -15.51
CA GLY A 69 -3.42 6.64 -16.84
C GLY A 69 -3.03 5.21 -17.20
N ASP A 70 -3.46 4.21 -16.42
CA ASP A 70 -3.19 2.80 -16.72
C ASP A 70 -3.95 2.32 -17.96
N SER A 71 -3.39 1.32 -18.66
CA SER A 71 -4.10 0.69 -19.76
C SER A 71 -5.28 -0.14 -19.24
N LEU A 72 -6.47 0.12 -19.80
CA LEU A 72 -7.70 -0.63 -19.51
C LEU A 72 -8.05 -1.67 -20.57
N ASP A 73 -7.18 -1.89 -21.56
CA ASP A 73 -7.40 -2.86 -22.65
C ASP A 73 -6.08 -3.47 -23.15
N PHE A 74 -6.18 -4.57 -23.88
CA PHE A 74 -5.07 -5.21 -24.58
C PHE A 74 -4.65 -4.35 -25.79
N ARG A 75 -3.44 -3.81 -25.77
CA ARG A 75 -2.99 -2.77 -26.71
C ARG A 75 -2.37 -3.28 -28.02
N HIS A 76 -2.61 -4.53 -28.38
CA HIS A 76 -2.01 -5.08 -29.59
C HIS A 76 -2.79 -4.64 -30.84
N GLY A 77 -2.12 -3.93 -31.76
CA GLY A 77 -2.71 -3.40 -33.00
C GLY A 77 -3.39 -2.03 -32.88
N TRP A 78 -3.41 -1.41 -31.69
CA TRP A 78 -3.97 -0.07 -31.48
C TRP A 78 -2.87 0.99 -31.56
N THR A 79 -2.92 1.86 -32.56
CA THR A 79 -1.94 2.96 -32.75
C THR A 79 -2.22 4.19 -31.89
N GLY A 80 -3.32 4.21 -31.13
CA GLY A 80 -3.65 5.29 -30.17
C GLY A 80 -3.75 4.73 -28.76
N GLY A 81 -2.74 4.98 -27.92
CA GLY A 81 -2.66 4.52 -26.54
C GLY A 81 -3.60 5.18 -25.54
N VAL A 82 -4.77 5.66 -25.98
CA VAL A 82 -5.71 6.42 -25.16
C VAL A 82 -6.85 5.50 -24.76
N THR A 83 -7.02 5.30 -23.46
CA THR A 83 -8.24 4.70 -22.88
C THR A 83 -9.45 5.40 -23.49
N PRO A 84 -10.50 4.69 -23.95
CA PRO A 84 -11.68 5.34 -24.50
C PRO A 84 -12.16 6.45 -23.57
N LEU A 85 -12.42 7.66 -24.11
CA LEU A 85 -12.79 8.82 -23.29
C LEU A 85 -14.00 8.53 -22.39
N SER A 86 -14.89 7.64 -22.81
CA SER A 86 -16.03 7.14 -22.02
C SER A 86 -15.60 6.45 -20.72
N ASP A 87 -14.62 5.56 -20.78
CA ASP A 87 -14.12 4.82 -19.61
C ASP A 87 -13.31 5.74 -18.70
N ALA A 88 -12.48 6.60 -19.31
CA ALA A 88 -11.72 7.62 -18.60
C ALA A 88 -12.64 8.58 -17.82
N LEU A 89 -13.76 8.98 -18.43
CA LEU A 89 -14.78 9.81 -17.81
C LEU A 89 -15.50 9.07 -16.68
N LEU A 90 -15.89 7.81 -16.93
CA LEU A 90 -16.57 6.98 -15.95
C LEU A 90 -15.75 6.82 -14.66
N ILE A 91 -14.47 6.51 -14.76
CA ILE A 91 -13.61 6.33 -13.58
C ILE A 91 -13.47 7.65 -12.80
N ARG A 92 -13.37 8.79 -13.49
CA ARG A 92 -13.28 10.12 -12.87
C ARG A 92 -14.57 10.50 -12.15
N ILE A 93 -15.73 10.30 -12.79
CA ILE A 93 -17.04 10.49 -12.16
C ILE A 93 -17.19 9.55 -10.97
N ALA A 94 -16.88 8.26 -11.12
CA ALA A 94 -16.96 7.30 -10.03
C ALA A 94 -16.07 7.70 -8.84
N CYS A 95 -14.86 8.19 -9.09
CA CYS A 95 -13.95 8.68 -8.04
C CYS A 95 -14.59 9.81 -7.23
N VAL A 96 -15.07 10.84 -7.92
CA VAL A 96 -15.70 12.00 -7.29
C VAL A 96 -16.99 11.62 -6.57
N GLU A 97 -17.87 10.86 -7.21
CA GLU A 97 -19.18 10.53 -6.66
C GLU A 97 -19.11 9.51 -5.53
N VAL A 98 -18.14 8.59 -5.52
CA VAL A 98 -17.88 7.73 -4.35
C VAL A 98 -17.36 8.55 -3.17
N LEU A 99 -16.49 9.53 -3.38
CA LEU A 99 -16.01 10.44 -2.33
C LEU A 99 -17.12 11.31 -1.74
N LYS A 100 -18.08 11.75 -2.56
CA LYS A 100 -19.30 12.45 -2.12
C LYS A 100 -20.27 11.51 -1.38
N GLY A 101 -20.07 10.20 -1.45
CA GLY A 101 -20.98 9.19 -0.88
C GLY A 101 -22.16 8.84 -1.78
N ASN A 102 -22.15 9.27 -3.04
CA ASN A 102 -23.20 8.99 -4.01
C ASN A 102 -23.07 7.61 -4.66
N GLY A 103 -21.84 7.10 -4.82
CA GLY A 103 -21.56 5.79 -5.43
C GLY A 103 -21.66 4.60 -4.48
N THR A 104 -21.89 4.80 -3.19
CA THR A 104 -21.91 3.73 -2.18
C THR A 104 -23.12 3.85 -1.25
N ALA A 105 -23.46 2.77 -0.53
CA ALA A 105 -24.58 2.79 0.42
C ALA A 105 -24.32 3.69 1.65
N LYS A 106 -23.05 3.90 2.00
CA LYS A 106 -22.58 4.77 3.09
C LYS A 106 -21.38 5.56 2.59
N LYS A 107 -21.14 6.75 3.14
CA LYS A 107 -19.91 7.51 2.87
C LYS A 107 -18.70 6.66 3.24
N VAL A 108 -17.71 6.61 2.35
CA VAL A 108 -16.48 5.81 2.52
C VAL A 108 -15.25 6.69 2.59
N ALA A 109 -14.19 6.20 3.24
CA ALA A 109 -12.90 6.87 3.32
C ALA A 109 -12.12 6.77 1.99
N ALA A 110 -11.13 7.66 1.81
CA ALA A 110 -10.27 7.74 0.63
C ALA A 110 -9.67 6.37 0.21
N ALA A 111 -9.15 5.60 1.17
CA ALA A 111 -8.58 4.28 0.90
C ALA A 111 -9.60 3.28 0.29
N GLN A 112 -10.84 3.32 0.78
CA GLN A 112 -11.91 2.48 0.25
C GLN A 112 -12.38 2.95 -1.13
N THR A 113 -12.36 4.26 -1.41
CA THR A 113 -12.55 4.79 -2.77
C THR A 113 -11.52 4.23 -3.73
N VAL A 114 -10.23 4.30 -3.40
CA VAL A 114 -9.16 3.73 -4.24
C VAL A 114 -9.41 2.26 -4.54
N LYS A 115 -9.84 1.50 -3.53
CA LYS A 115 -10.17 0.08 -3.70
C LYS A 115 -11.34 -0.14 -4.67
N ILE A 116 -12.42 0.64 -4.56
CA ILE A 116 -13.56 0.56 -5.48
C ILE A 116 -13.11 0.89 -6.90
N LEU A 117 -12.32 1.95 -7.09
CA LEU A 117 -11.82 2.37 -8.40
C LEU A 117 -10.98 1.28 -9.06
N ARG A 118 -10.08 0.62 -8.30
CA ARG A 118 -9.30 -0.52 -8.82
C ARG A 118 -10.18 -1.66 -9.29
N HIS A 119 -11.24 -2.00 -8.56
CA HIS A 119 -12.15 -3.05 -8.99
C HIS A 119 -12.97 -2.61 -10.22
N LEU A 120 -13.39 -1.34 -10.29
CA LEU A 120 -14.07 -0.80 -11.47
C LEU A 120 -13.18 -0.89 -12.72
N GLU A 121 -11.92 -0.53 -12.56
CA GLU A 121 -10.87 -0.70 -13.56
C GLU A 121 -10.76 -2.15 -14.08
N TRP A 122 -10.88 -3.15 -13.21
CA TRP A 122 -10.91 -4.56 -13.60
C TRP A 122 -12.20 -4.96 -14.32
N VAL A 123 -13.34 -4.42 -13.90
CA VAL A 123 -14.62 -4.62 -14.61
C VAL A 123 -14.52 -4.06 -16.03
N ILE A 124 -13.91 -2.89 -16.22
CA ILE A 124 -13.69 -2.30 -17.56
C ILE A 124 -12.77 -3.19 -18.40
N ARG A 125 -11.67 -3.70 -17.84
CA ARG A 125 -10.76 -4.63 -18.55
C ARG A 125 -11.46 -5.90 -18.98
N TRP A 126 -12.26 -6.49 -18.10
CA TRP A 126 -13.06 -7.67 -18.41
C TRP A 126 -14.08 -7.37 -19.51
N ARG A 127 -14.83 -6.26 -19.40
CA ARG A 127 -15.81 -5.82 -20.41
C ARG A 127 -15.14 -5.68 -21.79
N ASN A 128 -14.00 -4.98 -21.84
CA ASN A 128 -13.22 -4.78 -23.06
C ASN A 128 -12.71 -6.12 -23.62
N SER A 129 -12.35 -7.08 -22.78
CA SER A 129 -11.92 -8.42 -23.22
C SER A 129 -13.03 -9.23 -23.92
N LEU A 130 -14.30 -8.90 -23.66
CA LEU A 130 -15.46 -9.46 -24.35
C LEU A 130 -15.77 -8.75 -25.67
N GLY A 131 -15.00 -7.72 -26.04
CA GLY A 131 -15.29 -6.85 -27.18
C GLY A 131 -16.41 -5.85 -26.94
N VAL A 132 -16.93 -5.73 -25.72
CA VAL A 132 -18.00 -4.81 -25.35
C VAL A 132 -17.40 -3.45 -24.97
N ARG A 133 -17.84 -2.38 -25.64
CA ARG A 133 -17.24 -1.04 -25.50
C ARG A 133 -17.93 -0.14 -24.49
N CYS A 134 -19.18 -0.44 -24.13
CA CYS A 134 -19.98 0.40 -23.27
C CYS A 134 -20.71 -0.43 -22.20
N PHE A 135 -20.96 0.16 -21.03
CA PHE A 135 -21.74 -0.49 -19.97
C PHE A 135 -23.21 -0.66 -20.32
N HIS A 136 -23.77 0.20 -21.16
CA HIS A 136 -25.16 0.06 -21.61
C HIS A 136 -25.42 -1.17 -22.48
N ASP A 137 -24.37 -1.71 -23.12
CA ASP A 137 -24.45 -2.94 -23.92
C ASP A 137 -24.36 -4.22 -23.07
N LEU A 138 -24.08 -4.08 -21.77
CA LEU A 138 -24.02 -5.22 -20.87
C LEU A 138 -25.41 -5.73 -20.53
N THR A 139 -25.48 -7.04 -20.31
CA THR A 139 -26.73 -7.75 -20.03
C THR A 139 -26.60 -8.50 -18.70
N PRO A 140 -27.72 -8.96 -18.12
CA PRO A 140 -27.68 -9.83 -16.95
C PRO A 140 -26.85 -11.10 -17.15
N GLU A 141 -26.72 -11.61 -18.38
CA GLU A 141 -25.90 -12.79 -18.68
C GLU A 141 -24.40 -12.47 -18.61
N HIS A 142 -24.01 -11.29 -19.11
CA HIS A 142 -22.65 -10.80 -18.92
C HIS A 142 -22.29 -10.73 -17.43
N TYR A 143 -23.18 -10.22 -16.57
CA TYR A 143 -22.92 -10.18 -15.13
C TYR A 143 -22.77 -11.57 -14.49
N ARG A 144 -23.59 -12.56 -14.88
CA ARG A 144 -23.43 -13.94 -14.39
C ARG A 144 -22.05 -14.49 -14.75
N ARG A 145 -21.64 -14.33 -16.01
CA ARG A 145 -20.31 -14.70 -16.48
C ARG A 145 -19.19 -14.00 -15.69
N PHE A 146 -19.32 -12.69 -15.42
CA PHE A 146 -18.36 -11.98 -14.58
C PHE A 146 -18.22 -12.61 -13.21
N VAL A 147 -19.34 -12.97 -12.56
CA VAL A 147 -19.31 -13.58 -11.22
C VAL A 147 -18.62 -14.95 -11.24
N ASP A 148 -18.86 -15.74 -12.30
CA ASP A 148 -18.20 -17.03 -12.49
C ASP A 148 -16.68 -16.86 -12.70
N ASP A 149 -16.28 -15.97 -13.61
CA ASP A 149 -14.87 -15.64 -13.87
C ASP A 149 -14.19 -15.04 -12.62
N ALA A 150 -14.90 -14.21 -11.86
CA ALA A 150 -14.41 -13.55 -10.66
C ALA A 150 -14.27 -14.49 -9.47
N SER A 151 -14.83 -15.70 -9.52
CA SER A 151 -14.86 -16.64 -8.40
C SER A 151 -13.47 -17.18 -8.03
N THR A 152 -12.49 -17.07 -8.92
CA THR A 152 -11.13 -17.54 -8.68
C THR A 152 -10.33 -16.56 -7.80
N SER A 153 -9.34 -17.08 -7.08
CA SER A 153 -8.45 -16.24 -6.25
C SER A 153 -7.45 -15.40 -7.07
N ASP A 154 -7.31 -15.67 -8.37
CA ASP A 154 -6.40 -14.97 -9.28
C ASP A 154 -7.18 -13.95 -10.11
N ILE A 155 -6.83 -12.67 -9.99
CA ILE A 155 -7.53 -11.59 -10.70
C ILE A 155 -7.37 -11.70 -12.22
N THR A 156 -6.29 -12.34 -12.68
CA THR A 156 -5.96 -12.45 -14.10
C THR A 156 -6.86 -13.43 -14.84
N ASP A 157 -7.61 -14.28 -14.14
CA ASP A 157 -8.61 -15.17 -14.74
C ASP A 157 -9.83 -14.41 -15.32
N LEU A 158 -10.02 -13.14 -14.94
CA LEU A 158 -10.98 -12.25 -15.60
C LEU A 158 -10.62 -11.97 -17.07
N LEU A 159 -9.41 -12.30 -17.50
CA LEU A 159 -8.91 -11.94 -18.83
C LEU A 159 -8.33 -13.17 -19.53
N PRO A 160 -8.43 -13.23 -20.87
CA PRO A 160 -7.82 -14.31 -21.66
C PRO A 160 -6.31 -14.11 -21.78
N MET A 161 -5.58 -14.19 -20.66
CA MET A 161 -4.16 -13.81 -20.60
C MET A 161 -3.26 -14.74 -21.42
N VAL A 162 -3.59 -16.03 -21.51
CA VAL A 162 -2.83 -16.99 -22.32
C VAL A 162 -2.99 -16.64 -23.79
N ASP A 163 -4.23 -16.43 -24.25
CA ASP A 163 -4.50 -16.03 -25.63
C ASP A 163 -3.81 -14.71 -25.96
N ARG A 164 -3.85 -13.70 -25.07
CA ARG A 164 -3.12 -12.43 -25.27
C ARG A 164 -1.61 -12.64 -25.46
N LEU A 165 -1.00 -13.55 -24.70
CA LEU A 165 0.42 -13.89 -24.87
C LEU A 165 0.66 -14.60 -26.21
N ASP A 166 -0.26 -15.47 -26.64
CA ASP A 166 -0.20 -16.13 -27.94
C ASP A 166 -0.33 -15.12 -29.09
N VAL A 167 -1.26 -14.16 -29.03
CA VAL A 167 -1.37 -13.13 -30.07
C VAL A 167 -0.11 -12.26 -30.14
N LEU A 168 0.47 -11.86 -29.00
CA LEU A 168 1.77 -11.14 -28.99
C LEU A 168 2.90 -12.00 -29.56
N LEU A 169 2.83 -13.32 -29.35
CA LEU A 169 3.77 -14.25 -29.94
C LEU A 169 3.46 -14.47 -31.42
N GLU A 170 2.26 -14.32 -31.94
CA GLU A 170 2.01 -14.44 -33.38
C GLU A 170 2.44 -13.17 -34.14
N ASP A 171 2.43 -12.01 -33.47
CA ASP A 171 2.92 -10.77 -34.05
C ASP A 171 4.45 -10.77 -34.25
N ARG A 172 4.86 -10.74 -35.52
CA ARG A 172 6.28 -10.68 -35.91
C ARG A 172 6.93 -9.33 -35.59
N ASN A 173 6.14 -8.27 -35.47
CA ASN A 173 6.63 -6.92 -35.21
C ASN A 173 6.72 -6.63 -33.71
N TYR A 174 6.06 -7.43 -32.87
CA TYR A 174 6.12 -7.26 -31.43
C TYR A 174 7.46 -7.74 -30.87
N GLN A 175 8.11 -6.88 -30.09
CA GLN A 175 9.31 -7.19 -29.34
C GLN A 175 9.04 -7.00 -27.86
N LEU A 176 9.66 -7.84 -27.02
CA LEU A 176 9.56 -7.65 -25.58
C LEU A 176 10.18 -6.29 -25.21
N PRO A 177 9.53 -5.52 -24.31
CA PRO A 177 10.07 -4.25 -23.86
C PRO A 177 11.27 -4.51 -22.95
N LEU A 178 12.46 -4.44 -23.53
CA LEU A 178 13.74 -4.67 -22.85
C LEU A 178 14.54 -3.37 -22.80
N TYR A 179 15.20 -3.12 -21.67
CA TYR A 179 16.15 -2.02 -21.54
C TYR A 179 17.52 -2.53 -21.10
N ARG A 180 18.57 -1.84 -21.53
CA ARG A 180 19.95 -2.22 -21.19
C ARG A 180 20.24 -1.87 -19.74
N HIS A 181 20.74 -2.84 -18.98
CA HIS A 181 21.15 -2.68 -17.59
C HIS A 181 22.54 -3.31 -17.40
N GLY A 182 23.58 -2.50 -17.60
CA GLY A 182 24.97 -2.97 -17.62
C GLY A 182 25.25 -3.85 -18.84
N ARG A 183 25.71 -5.09 -18.59
CA ARG A 183 26.01 -6.10 -19.62
C ARG A 183 24.80 -6.96 -20.03
N ARG A 184 23.67 -6.85 -19.32
CA ARG A 184 22.46 -7.65 -19.55
C ARG A 184 21.29 -6.73 -19.94
N PHE A 185 20.25 -7.33 -20.49
CA PHE A 185 18.95 -6.70 -20.67
C PHE A 185 18.06 -7.01 -19.48
N ARG A 186 17.19 -6.07 -19.14
CA ARG A 186 16.16 -6.25 -18.12
C ARG A 186 14.79 -6.01 -18.72
N MET A 187 13.83 -6.82 -18.30
CA MET A 187 12.44 -6.71 -18.72
C MET A 187 11.77 -5.47 -18.10
N ASP A 188 11.22 -4.59 -18.92
CA ASP A 188 10.30 -3.56 -18.48
C ASP A 188 8.91 -4.17 -18.27
N TRP A 189 8.72 -4.72 -17.06
CA TRP A 189 7.46 -5.30 -16.64
C TRP A 189 6.30 -4.31 -16.60
N LYS A 190 6.56 -3.00 -16.49
CA LYS A 190 5.48 -1.99 -16.53
C LYS A 190 4.99 -1.83 -17.96
N ALA A 191 5.90 -1.65 -18.92
CA ALA A 191 5.56 -1.58 -20.33
C ALA A 191 4.86 -2.87 -20.80
N PHE A 192 5.38 -4.03 -20.41
CA PHE A 192 4.78 -5.32 -20.76
C PHE A 192 3.37 -5.50 -20.21
N ALA A 193 3.15 -5.16 -18.94
CA ALA A 193 1.83 -5.23 -18.33
C ALA A 193 0.83 -4.27 -19.00
N ASN A 194 1.28 -3.06 -19.34
CA ASN A 194 0.47 -2.11 -20.10
C ASN A 194 0.07 -2.66 -21.48
N THR A 195 0.97 -3.34 -22.20
CA THR A 195 0.62 -4.03 -23.45
C THR A 195 -0.47 -5.06 -23.23
N LEU A 196 -0.34 -5.87 -22.18
CA LEU A 196 -1.32 -6.90 -21.80
C LEU A 196 -2.61 -6.33 -21.22
N GLY A 197 -2.71 -5.02 -20.99
CA GLY A 197 -3.88 -4.36 -20.41
C GLY A 197 -4.10 -4.68 -18.93
N VAL A 198 -3.03 -4.99 -18.18
CA VAL A 198 -3.10 -5.35 -16.76
C VAL A 198 -2.08 -4.56 -15.95
N HIS A 199 -2.20 -4.63 -14.63
CA HIS A 199 -1.21 -4.07 -13.73
C HIS A 199 0.03 -4.97 -13.64
N ARG A 200 1.23 -4.37 -13.54
CA ARG A 200 2.51 -5.09 -13.39
C ARG A 200 2.47 -6.16 -12.29
N TRP A 201 1.87 -5.82 -11.16
CA TRP A 201 1.87 -6.69 -9.99
C TRP A 201 0.92 -7.88 -10.14
N SER A 202 -0.14 -7.77 -10.96
CA SER A 202 -1.08 -8.87 -11.20
C SER A 202 -0.41 -10.02 -11.96
N ILE A 203 0.53 -9.69 -12.87
CA ILE A 203 1.41 -10.67 -13.52
C ILE A 203 2.25 -11.43 -12.47
N GLY A 204 2.81 -10.72 -11.49
CA GLY A 204 3.68 -11.35 -10.48
C GLY A 204 2.97 -12.30 -9.54
N HIS A 205 1.70 -12.04 -9.24
CA HIS A 205 0.90 -12.87 -8.35
C HIS A 205 0.31 -14.09 -9.04
N SER A 206 0.03 -14.01 -10.34
CA SER A 206 -0.53 -15.13 -11.08
C SER A 206 0.54 -16.19 -11.36
N LYS A 207 0.36 -17.40 -10.82
CA LYS A 207 1.21 -18.55 -11.17
C LYS A 207 0.97 -18.97 -12.64
N LYS A 208 -0.29 -18.92 -13.08
CA LYS A 208 -0.73 -19.30 -14.42
C LYS A 208 -0.10 -18.40 -15.48
N VAL A 209 -0.17 -17.08 -15.31
CA VAL A 209 0.45 -16.13 -16.26
C VAL A 209 1.97 -16.23 -16.24
N ARG A 210 2.60 -16.37 -15.07
CA ARG A 210 4.06 -16.56 -14.99
C ARG A 210 4.53 -17.82 -15.71
N GLN A 211 3.83 -18.93 -15.52
CA GLN A 211 4.15 -20.17 -16.22
C GLN A 211 3.97 -20.00 -17.73
N ALA A 212 2.82 -19.49 -18.16
CA ALA A 212 2.52 -19.27 -19.58
C ALA A 212 3.54 -18.33 -20.25
N PHE A 213 3.99 -17.30 -19.55
CA PHE A 213 5.06 -16.42 -20.02
C PHE A 213 6.41 -17.15 -20.08
N SER A 214 6.79 -17.88 -19.04
CA SER A 214 8.04 -18.64 -18.99
C SER A 214 8.15 -19.64 -20.15
N ASP A 215 7.04 -20.29 -20.48
CA ASP A 215 6.97 -21.27 -21.58
C ASP A 215 7.17 -20.60 -22.96
N ARG A 216 6.76 -19.33 -23.12
CA ARG A 216 6.83 -18.56 -24.37
C ARG A 216 8.04 -17.64 -24.48
N ALA A 217 8.68 -17.30 -23.37
CA ALA A 217 9.80 -16.37 -23.31
C ALA A 217 10.95 -16.73 -24.27
N PRO A 218 11.35 -18.02 -24.44
CA PRO A 218 12.40 -18.39 -25.40
C PRO A 218 12.07 -17.97 -26.84
N SER A 219 10.81 -18.10 -27.26
CA SER A 219 10.37 -17.77 -28.62
C SER A 219 10.39 -16.26 -28.87
N PHE A 220 10.05 -15.44 -27.86
CA PHE A 220 10.22 -13.99 -27.95
C PHE A 220 11.68 -13.56 -28.07
N LEU A 221 12.57 -14.19 -27.29
CA LEU A 221 14.00 -13.87 -27.30
C LEU A 221 14.70 -14.29 -28.59
N GLN A 222 14.30 -15.42 -29.18
CA GLN A 222 14.82 -15.87 -30.46
C GLN A 222 14.64 -14.81 -31.55
N ARG A 223 13.51 -14.10 -31.56
CA ARG A 223 13.24 -13.01 -32.52
C ARG A 223 14.11 -11.79 -32.33
N SER A 224 14.50 -11.54 -31.09
CA SER A 224 15.37 -10.42 -30.73
C SER A 224 16.85 -10.78 -30.84
N ASN A 225 17.18 -11.99 -31.31
CA ASN A 225 18.54 -12.56 -31.31
C ASN A 225 19.22 -12.50 -29.93
N LEU A 226 18.45 -12.68 -28.86
CA LEU A 226 18.94 -12.66 -27.48
C LEU A 226 18.94 -14.07 -26.88
N SER A 227 19.94 -14.38 -26.06
CA SER A 227 19.92 -15.59 -25.24
C SER A 227 19.09 -15.33 -23.96
N PRO A 228 18.39 -16.34 -23.41
CA PRO A 228 17.79 -16.26 -22.07
C PRO A 228 18.79 -15.88 -20.97
N LYS A 229 20.09 -16.18 -21.16
CA LYS A 229 21.15 -15.79 -20.21
C LYS A 229 21.45 -14.30 -20.23
N ASP A 230 21.13 -13.60 -21.32
CA ASP A 230 21.38 -12.17 -21.49
C ASP A 230 20.26 -11.32 -20.91
N VAL A 231 19.14 -11.93 -20.53
CA VAL A 231 17.95 -11.22 -20.05
C VAL A 231 17.64 -11.59 -18.60
N ASP A 232 17.39 -10.56 -17.79
CA ASP A 232 16.88 -10.71 -16.44
C ASP A 232 15.36 -10.52 -16.42
N PHE A 233 14.65 -11.61 -16.13
CA PHE A 233 13.19 -11.63 -15.95
C PHE A 233 12.77 -11.43 -14.49
N PHE A 234 13.64 -10.96 -13.60
CA PHE A 234 13.30 -10.75 -12.20
C PHE A 234 12.13 -9.75 -12.04
N LEU A 235 10.96 -10.31 -11.74
CA LEU A 235 9.80 -9.57 -11.30
C LEU A 235 9.83 -9.58 -9.77
N GLY A 236 10.29 -8.47 -9.17
CA GLY A 236 10.35 -8.34 -7.72
C GLY A 236 9.02 -8.70 -7.06
N GLU A 237 9.09 -9.36 -5.91
CA GLU A 237 7.91 -9.67 -5.11
C GLU A 237 7.21 -8.36 -4.77
N ALA A 238 5.97 -8.22 -5.22
CA ALA A 238 5.18 -7.02 -4.96
C ALA A 238 4.69 -7.07 -3.52
N GLU A 239 5.47 -6.50 -2.61
CA GLU A 239 5.10 -6.38 -1.20
C GLU A 239 3.84 -5.50 -1.02
N GLY A 240 2.89 -5.98 -0.23
CA GLY A 240 1.86 -5.14 0.41
C GLY A 240 0.51 -4.95 -0.29
N ARG A 241 0.31 -5.33 -1.57
CA ARG A 241 -0.99 -5.15 -2.29
C ARG A 241 -1.78 -6.45 -2.54
N ALA A 242 -1.18 -7.60 -2.21
CA ALA A 242 -1.63 -8.94 -2.61
C ALA A 242 -2.92 -9.45 -1.95
N SER A 243 -3.28 -9.01 -0.75
CA SER A 243 -4.39 -9.63 0.00
C SER A 243 -5.78 -9.16 -0.43
N GLU A 244 -5.88 -7.97 -1.02
CA GLU A 244 -7.17 -7.30 -1.27
C GLU A 244 -7.86 -7.79 -2.55
N GLU A 245 -7.10 -8.09 -3.61
CA GLU A 245 -7.59 -8.65 -4.88
C GLU A 245 -7.86 -10.16 -4.83
N ARG A 246 -7.39 -10.84 -3.79
CA ARG A 246 -7.65 -12.26 -3.55
C ARG A 246 -9.07 -12.55 -3.13
N ASN A 247 -9.85 -11.55 -2.69
CA ASN A 247 -11.23 -11.75 -2.30
C ASN A 247 -12.16 -11.49 -3.49
N PRO A 248 -12.76 -12.53 -4.11
CA PRO A 248 -13.71 -12.40 -5.20
C PRO A 248 -14.82 -11.38 -4.94
N PHE A 249 -15.31 -11.30 -3.70
CA PHE A 249 -16.43 -10.43 -3.34
C PHE A 249 -16.10 -8.95 -3.43
N HIS A 250 -14.84 -8.54 -3.24
CA HIS A 250 -14.48 -7.14 -3.41
C HIS A 250 -14.62 -6.68 -4.87
N ARG A 251 -14.50 -7.61 -5.83
CA ARG A 251 -14.68 -7.34 -7.25
C ARG A 251 -16.13 -6.95 -7.58
N LEU A 252 -17.08 -7.43 -6.78
CA LEU A 252 -18.51 -7.09 -6.92
C LEU A 252 -18.87 -5.68 -6.42
N LEU A 253 -18.03 -5.07 -5.57
CA LEU A 253 -18.27 -3.70 -5.07
C LEU A 253 -18.31 -2.67 -6.19
N ALA A 254 -17.57 -2.91 -7.28
CA ALA A 254 -17.60 -2.06 -8.47
C ALA A 254 -18.96 -2.11 -9.17
N TRP A 255 -19.60 -3.27 -9.22
CA TRP A 255 -20.94 -3.43 -9.80
C TRP A 255 -22.01 -2.73 -8.98
N ASP A 256 -21.96 -2.86 -7.65
CA ASP A 256 -22.86 -2.10 -6.75
C ASP A 256 -22.70 -0.58 -6.95
N THR A 257 -21.46 -0.13 -7.20
CA THR A 257 -21.16 1.28 -7.46
C THR A 257 -21.74 1.71 -8.80
N LEU A 258 -21.51 0.94 -9.87
CA LEU A 258 -22.03 1.19 -11.21
C LEU A 258 -23.56 1.25 -11.23
N GLU A 259 -24.23 0.29 -10.58
CA GLU A 259 -25.68 0.25 -10.45
C GLU A 259 -26.21 1.54 -9.81
N ARG A 260 -25.62 1.96 -8.68
CA ARG A 260 -26.02 3.18 -7.98
C ARG A 260 -25.81 4.44 -8.80
N LEU A 261 -24.65 4.58 -9.44
CA LEU A 261 -24.35 5.73 -10.28
C LEU A 261 -25.29 5.79 -11.49
N SER A 262 -25.65 4.64 -12.06
CA SER A 262 -26.58 4.52 -13.19
C SER A 262 -28.00 4.93 -12.79
N ILE A 263 -28.52 4.37 -11.68
CA ILE A 263 -29.87 4.68 -11.16
C ILE A 263 -30.01 6.18 -10.83
N LYS A 264 -28.94 6.79 -10.30
CA LYS A 264 -28.91 8.23 -9.99
C LYS A 264 -28.69 9.12 -11.21
N GLY A 265 -28.49 8.56 -12.40
CA GLY A 265 -28.22 9.31 -13.63
C GLY A 265 -26.87 10.05 -13.63
N LEU A 266 -25.93 9.67 -12.76
CA LEU A 266 -24.64 10.35 -12.61
C LEU A 266 -23.63 9.95 -13.70
N ILE A 267 -23.85 8.81 -14.36
CA ILE A 267 -23.05 8.31 -15.48
C ILE A 267 -23.91 8.20 -16.74
N SER A 268 -24.66 9.27 -17.06
CA SER A 268 -25.62 9.31 -18.17
C SER A 268 -25.00 9.05 -19.54
N HIS A 269 -23.69 9.23 -19.70
CA HIS A 269 -22.97 8.96 -20.94
C HIS A 269 -22.78 7.46 -21.21
N ASP A 270 -22.78 6.62 -20.16
CA ASP A 270 -22.61 5.17 -20.28
C ASP A 270 -23.25 4.43 -19.08
N PRO A 271 -24.59 4.45 -18.95
CA PRO A 271 -25.28 3.86 -17.81
C PRO A 271 -25.37 2.34 -17.92
N LEU A 272 -25.42 1.66 -16.77
CA LEU A 272 -25.80 0.25 -16.70
C LEU A 272 -27.32 0.12 -16.85
N VAL A 273 -27.78 -0.67 -17.82
CA VAL A 273 -29.20 -0.82 -18.18
C VAL A 273 -29.95 -1.90 -17.40
N PHE A 274 -29.26 -2.63 -16.52
CA PHE A 274 -29.85 -3.64 -15.63
C PHE A 274 -29.34 -3.47 -14.20
N GLN A 275 -29.98 -4.14 -13.25
CA GLN A 275 -29.62 -4.10 -11.84
C GLN A 275 -28.93 -5.40 -11.42
N PRO A 276 -27.59 -5.42 -11.26
CA PRO A 276 -26.83 -6.56 -10.72
C PRO A 276 -27.42 -7.14 -9.44
N SER A 277 -27.96 -6.29 -8.57
CA SER A 277 -28.63 -6.69 -7.32
C SER A 277 -29.86 -7.60 -7.50
N GLN A 278 -30.52 -7.55 -8.67
CA GLN A 278 -31.70 -8.34 -9.01
C GLN A 278 -31.37 -9.62 -9.80
N VAL A 279 -30.11 -9.79 -10.22
CA VAL A 279 -29.70 -11.00 -10.95
C VAL A 279 -29.44 -12.10 -9.94
N ASP A 280 -30.19 -13.20 -10.04
CA ASP A 280 -29.91 -14.39 -9.25
C ASP A 280 -28.61 -15.02 -9.74
N VAL A 281 -27.59 -14.99 -8.88
CA VAL A 281 -26.30 -15.61 -9.13
C VAL A 281 -26.02 -16.55 -7.98
N ARG A 282 -25.72 -17.81 -8.30
CA ARG A 282 -25.21 -18.78 -7.33
C ARG A 282 -23.86 -18.27 -6.85
N ARG A 283 -23.86 -17.49 -5.78
CA ARG A 283 -22.63 -17.09 -5.08
C ARG A 283 -21.98 -18.39 -4.63
N SER A 284 -20.95 -18.82 -5.34
CA SER A 284 -20.12 -19.94 -4.92
C SER A 284 -19.77 -19.68 -3.46
N ARG A 285 -20.16 -20.63 -2.60
CA ARG A 285 -19.90 -20.54 -1.15
C ARG A 285 -18.46 -20.15 -1.00
N SER A 286 -18.24 -19.02 -0.34
CA SER A 286 -16.92 -18.40 -0.19
C SER A 286 -15.88 -19.48 0.04
N PRO A 287 -14.75 -19.53 -0.69
CA PRO A 287 -13.58 -20.19 -0.13
C PRO A 287 -13.42 -19.52 1.23
N VAL A 288 -13.55 -20.32 2.30
CA VAL A 288 -13.56 -19.85 3.68
C VAL A 288 -12.48 -18.79 3.76
N GLN A 289 -12.89 -17.53 3.97
CA GLN A 289 -11.93 -16.45 4.14
C GLN A 289 -10.94 -17.00 5.14
N HIS A 290 -9.69 -17.21 4.74
CA HIS A 290 -8.61 -17.30 5.70
C HIS A 290 -8.57 -15.91 6.32
N ARG A 291 -9.49 -15.66 7.28
CA ARG A 291 -9.33 -14.65 8.30
C ARG A 291 -7.89 -14.77 8.71
N THR A 292 -7.19 -13.64 8.82
CA THR A 292 -5.85 -13.58 9.41
C THR A 292 -5.81 -14.61 10.51
N THR A 293 -4.97 -15.64 10.37
CA THR A 293 -4.99 -16.80 11.24
C THR A 293 -5.02 -16.28 12.66
N THR A 294 -6.14 -16.51 13.34
CA THR A 294 -6.30 -16.01 14.71
C THR A 294 -5.16 -16.63 15.50
N LEU A 295 -4.27 -15.79 16.02
CA LEU A 295 -3.22 -16.24 16.92
C LEU A 295 -3.88 -17.03 18.03
N MET A 296 -3.41 -18.25 18.26
CA MET A 296 -3.94 -19.06 19.34
C MET A 296 -3.71 -18.32 20.66
N PRO A 297 -4.61 -18.44 21.65
CA PRO A 297 -4.48 -17.71 22.91
C PRO A 297 -3.11 -17.90 23.59
N ARG A 298 -2.53 -19.10 23.49
CA ARG A 298 -1.19 -19.41 24.01
C ARG A 298 -0.10 -18.58 23.33
N ASP A 299 -0.16 -18.45 22.01
CA ASP A 299 0.82 -17.69 21.24
C ASP A 299 0.67 -16.19 21.50
N LEU A 300 -0.58 -15.70 21.56
CA LEU A 300 -0.86 -14.32 21.94
C LEU A 300 -0.32 -13.99 23.34
N HIS A 301 -0.58 -14.84 24.34
CA HIS A 301 -0.05 -14.65 25.69
C HIS A 301 1.48 -14.69 25.73
N ARG A 302 2.12 -15.58 24.95
CA ARG A 302 3.58 -15.63 24.83
C ARG A 302 4.11 -14.32 24.24
N LEU A 303 3.49 -13.82 23.18
CA LEU A 303 3.87 -12.57 22.53
C LEU A 303 3.66 -11.36 23.46
N LEU A 304 2.55 -11.32 24.21
CA LEU A 304 2.30 -10.28 25.21
C LEU A 304 3.35 -10.30 26.32
N LYS A 305 3.68 -11.48 26.86
CA LYS A 305 4.72 -11.65 27.89
C LYS A 305 6.10 -11.21 27.39
N LEU A 306 6.48 -11.63 26.18
CA LEU A 306 7.75 -11.19 25.59
C LEU A 306 7.75 -9.69 25.36
N SER A 307 6.65 -9.13 24.82
CA SER A 307 6.53 -7.70 24.56
C SER A 307 6.59 -6.88 25.85
N SER A 308 5.96 -7.35 26.94
CA SER A 308 6.06 -6.69 28.25
C SER A 308 7.48 -6.69 28.79
N THR A 309 8.21 -7.82 28.67
CA THR A 309 9.62 -7.89 29.06
C THR A 309 10.49 -6.94 28.25
N TRP A 310 10.27 -6.85 26.93
CA TRP A 310 10.99 -5.89 26.09
C TRP A 310 10.73 -4.43 26.51
N VAL A 311 9.48 -4.08 26.79
CA VAL A 311 9.09 -2.71 27.13
C VAL A 311 9.47 -2.32 28.56
N LEU A 312 9.28 -3.20 29.54
CA LEU A 312 9.52 -2.89 30.95
C LEU A 312 10.96 -3.17 31.38
N ASP A 313 11.49 -4.34 31.02
CA ASP A 313 12.74 -4.83 31.58
C ASP A 313 13.93 -4.46 30.69
N TYR A 314 13.77 -4.55 29.37
CA TYR A 314 14.90 -4.37 28.43
C TYR A 314 15.05 -2.92 27.97
N SER A 315 13.96 -2.17 27.88
CA SER A 315 13.97 -0.81 27.34
C SER A 315 14.91 0.15 28.10
N PRO A 316 15.02 0.14 29.46
CA PRO A 316 15.90 1.08 30.15
C PRO A 316 17.38 0.89 29.77
N TYR A 317 17.80 -0.36 29.63
CA TYR A 317 19.16 -0.70 29.21
C TYR A 317 19.41 -0.37 27.74
N ILE A 318 18.47 -0.69 26.83
CA ILE A 318 18.61 -0.38 25.41
C ILE A 318 18.68 1.14 25.18
N LEU A 319 17.84 1.92 25.89
CA LEU A 319 17.87 3.38 25.84
C LEU A 319 19.18 3.94 26.41
N LYS A 320 19.71 3.35 27.50
CA LYS A 320 21.04 3.71 28.02
C LYS A 320 22.13 3.48 26.96
N CYS A 321 22.15 2.31 26.31
CA CYS A 321 23.07 2.03 25.22
C CYS A 321 22.98 3.05 24.09
N LEU A 322 21.75 3.45 23.71
CA LEU A 322 21.54 4.48 22.69
C LEU A 322 22.12 5.84 23.13
N ARG A 323 21.86 6.27 24.37
CA ARG A 323 22.38 7.55 24.90
C ARG A 323 23.90 7.55 24.95
N GLU A 324 24.53 6.48 25.45
CA GLU A 324 25.99 6.35 25.49
C GLU A 324 26.60 6.34 24.09
N ARG A 325 25.96 5.64 23.13
CA ARG A 325 26.40 5.59 21.74
C ARG A 325 26.37 6.97 21.06
N LYS A 326 25.43 7.84 21.44
CA LYS A 326 25.34 9.22 20.96
C LYS A 326 26.52 10.08 21.42
N LEU A 327 27.14 9.75 22.55
CA LEU A 327 28.25 10.53 23.11
C LEU A 327 29.62 10.18 22.48
N ILE A 328 29.70 9.10 21.69
CA ILE A 328 30.94 8.72 21.00
C ILE A 328 31.12 9.61 19.76
N ASN A 329 31.88 10.69 19.91
CA ASN A 329 32.42 11.46 18.79
C ASN A 329 33.49 10.64 18.06
N PRO A 330 33.42 10.49 16.72
CA PRO A 330 34.51 9.93 15.95
C PRO A 330 35.65 10.94 15.85
N GLY A 331 36.45 11.05 16.90
CA GLY A 331 37.76 11.69 16.80
C GLY A 331 38.68 10.85 15.91
N GLY A 332 38.61 11.02 14.58
CA GLY A 332 39.57 10.47 13.62
C GLY A 332 39.24 9.12 12.96
N ASN A 333 40.21 8.60 12.20
CA ASN A 333 40.17 7.43 11.29
C ASN A 333 39.28 6.26 11.73
N ARG A 334 38.63 5.57 10.77
CA ARG A 334 37.71 4.42 10.97
C ARG A 334 38.13 3.36 12.01
N HIS A 335 39.44 3.15 12.21
CA HIS A 335 39.96 2.23 13.22
C HIS A 335 39.76 2.71 14.67
N SER A 336 39.90 4.01 14.97
CA SER A 336 39.67 4.54 16.32
C SER A 336 38.20 4.39 16.73
N ASN A 337 37.28 4.64 15.80
CA ASN A 337 35.84 4.44 16.03
C ASN A 337 35.47 3.01 16.38
N ILE A 338 36.07 2.03 15.68
CA ILE A 338 35.79 0.61 15.95
C ILE A 338 36.28 0.23 17.36
N SER A 339 37.46 0.70 17.76
CA SER A 339 38.00 0.46 19.10
C SER A 339 37.15 1.11 20.20
N SER A 340 36.75 2.37 20.03
CA SER A 340 35.88 3.07 21.00
C SER A 340 34.49 2.40 21.12
N LEU A 341 33.95 1.87 20.02
CA LEU A 341 32.70 1.12 20.04
C LEU A 341 32.85 -0.25 20.72
N ALA A 342 33.99 -0.91 20.54
CA ALA A 342 34.29 -2.17 21.23
C ALA A 342 34.37 -1.96 22.74
N GLU A 343 35.12 -0.94 23.18
CA GLU A 343 35.28 -0.60 24.60
C GLU A 343 33.94 -0.20 25.24
N LEU A 344 33.11 0.60 24.55
CA LEU A 344 31.76 0.88 25.03
C LEU A 344 30.90 -0.38 25.09
N THR A 345 30.99 -1.25 24.08
CA THR A 345 30.20 -2.50 24.05
C THR A 345 30.57 -3.40 25.24
N GLU A 346 31.86 -3.57 25.53
CA GLU A 346 32.34 -4.32 26.69
C GLU A 346 31.87 -3.71 28.01
N ARG A 347 31.96 -2.39 28.15
CA ARG A 347 31.46 -1.67 29.34
C ARG A 347 29.96 -1.89 29.53
N MET A 348 29.18 -1.78 28.47
CA MET A 348 27.73 -2.00 28.52
C MET A 348 27.39 -3.46 28.83
N ASP A 349 28.20 -4.43 28.40
CA ASP A 349 27.97 -5.85 28.69
C ASP A 349 28.12 -6.17 30.18
N LEU A 350 29.03 -5.50 30.89
CA LEU A 350 29.21 -5.65 32.35
C LEU A 350 27.96 -5.23 33.13
N GLU A 351 27.25 -4.24 32.62
CA GLU A 351 26.03 -3.70 33.24
C GLU A 351 24.75 -4.34 32.70
N ARG A 352 24.87 -5.32 31.80
CA ARG A 352 23.73 -5.92 31.11
C ARG A 352 22.83 -6.67 32.09
N PRO A 353 21.54 -6.28 32.22
CA PRO A 353 20.60 -7.01 33.05
C PRO A 353 20.39 -8.45 32.58
N GLN A 354 20.06 -9.34 33.51
CA GLN A 354 19.83 -10.75 33.20
C GLN A 354 18.72 -10.92 32.16
N GLY A 355 18.99 -11.72 31.13
CA GLY A 355 18.03 -12.04 30.07
C GLY A 355 17.98 -11.06 28.90
N VAL A 356 18.50 -9.83 29.04
CA VAL A 356 18.61 -8.89 27.92
C VAL A 356 19.58 -9.46 26.88
N PRO A 357 19.25 -9.47 25.57
CA PRO A 357 20.19 -9.94 24.54
C PRO A 357 21.48 -9.10 24.54
N ALA A 358 22.63 -9.74 24.31
CA ALA A 358 23.88 -9.02 24.14
C ALA A 358 23.78 -8.10 22.92
N LEU A 359 24.09 -6.83 23.08
CA LEU A 359 23.93 -5.84 22.03
C LEU A 359 25.26 -5.60 21.30
N SER A 360 25.15 -5.28 20.02
CA SER A 360 26.23 -4.69 19.24
C SER A 360 25.86 -3.23 18.97
N LEU A 361 26.70 -2.30 19.41
CA LEU A 361 26.49 -0.86 19.24
C LEU A 361 26.92 -0.34 17.86
N ALA A 362 27.35 -1.26 16.99
CA ALA A 362 27.57 -0.99 15.58
C ALA A 362 26.23 -0.90 14.83
N LEU A 363 26.18 -0.05 13.80
CA LEU A 363 24.99 0.10 12.95
C LEU A 363 24.89 -0.91 11.82
N ALA A 364 26.01 -1.55 11.50
CA ALA A 364 26.13 -2.58 10.47
C ALA A 364 26.89 -3.78 11.04
N PRO A 365 26.67 -4.99 10.50
CA PRO A 365 27.44 -6.17 10.90
C PRO A 365 28.91 -5.99 10.49
N VAL A 366 29.78 -5.69 11.45
CA VAL A 366 31.25 -5.66 11.27
C VAL A 366 31.83 -6.90 11.96
N SER A 367 32.54 -7.72 11.19
CA SER A 367 32.82 -9.14 11.47
C SER A 367 34.05 -9.42 12.38
N PRO A 368 34.17 -8.74 13.54
CA PRO A 368 34.34 -9.58 14.74
C PRO A 368 33.37 -9.26 15.89
N PHE A 369 32.53 -8.22 15.77
CA PHE A 369 31.68 -7.73 16.87
C PHE A 369 30.21 -8.12 16.76
N HIS A 370 29.86 -8.98 15.80
CA HIS A 370 28.47 -9.34 15.50
C HIS A 370 28.10 -10.77 15.92
N GLU A 371 29.07 -11.65 16.15
CA GLU A 371 28.78 -13.06 16.39
C GLU A 371 27.97 -13.24 17.69
N GLY A 372 26.73 -13.71 17.56
CA GLY A 372 25.80 -13.91 18.67
C GLY A 372 25.19 -12.63 19.27
N ARG A 373 25.41 -11.45 18.69
CA ARG A 373 24.93 -10.15 19.22
C ARG A 373 23.81 -9.54 18.38
N LEU A 374 22.84 -8.92 19.03
CA LEU A 374 21.77 -8.18 18.39
C LEU A 374 22.21 -6.74 18.10
N LEU A 375 22.10 -6.29 16.85
CA LEU A 375 22.38 -4.88 16.51
C LEU A 375 21.45 -3.94 17.29
N LEU A 376 21.98 -2.81 17.77
CA LEU A 376 21.20 -1.78 18.44
C LEU A 376 20.01 -1.31 17.59
N THR A 377 20.20 -1.23 16.27
CA THR A 377 19.16 -0.88 15.30
C THR A 377 17.98 -1.87 15.33
N HIS A 378 18.26 -3.17 15.36
CA HIS A 378 17.25 -4.22 15.49
C HIS A 378 16.61 -4.23 16.88
N ALA A 379 17.38 -3.99 17.94
CA ALA A 379 16.85 -3.89 19.30
C ALA A 379 15.81 -2.76 19.41
N LEU A 380 16.11 -1.59 18.84
CA LEU A 380 15.18 -0.46 18.78
C LEU A 380 13.93 -0.81 17.94
N GLN A 381 14.09 -1.48 16.79
CA GLN A 381 12.95 -1.97 16.01
C GLN A 381 12.06 -2.92 16.82
N TYR A 382 12.65 -3.84 17.59
CA TYR A 382 11.91 -4.74 18.47
C TYR A 382 11.20 -4.01 19.61
N LEU A 383 11.74 -2.90 20.13
CA LEU A 383 11.00 -2.05 21.07
C LEU A 383 9.75 -1.44 20.42
N PHE A 384 9.84 -0.92 19.19
CA PHE A 384 8.67 -0.42 18.46
C PHE A 384 7.64 -1.54 18.21
N VAL A 385 8.09 -2.72 17.81
CA VAL A 385 7.21 -3.88 17.60
C VAL A 385 6.55 -4.29 18.92
N ALA A 386 7.31 -4.47 20.00
CA ALA A 386 6.79 -4.85 21.31
C ALA A 386 5.75 -3.84 21.82
N ALA A 387 6.04 -2.54 21.74
CA ALA A 387 5.08 -1.49 22.10
C ALA A 387 3.82 -1.56 21.23
N SER A 388 3.96 -1.75 19.91
CA SER A 388 2.81 -1.90 19.00
C SER A 388 1.94 -3.12 19.34
N MET A 389 2.55 -4.23 19.77
CA MET A 389 1.84 -5.45 20.15
C MET A 389 1.04 -5.26 21.42
N LEU A 390 1.66 -4.66 22.46
CA LEU A 390 0.97 -4.35 23.71
C LEU A 390 -0.22 -3.41 23.49
N ILE A 391 -0.01 -2.31 22.77
CA ILE A 391 -1.07 -1.34 22.48
C ILE A 391 -2.17 -2.00 21.64
N GLY A 392 -1.80 -2.66 20.53
CA GLY A 392 -2.77 -3.28 19.62
C GLY A 392 -3.62 -4.35 20.31
N ALA A 393 -2.99 -5.21 21.11
CA ALA A 393 -3.68 -6.30 21.79
C ALA A 393 -4.50 -5.84 23.00
N LEU A 394 -3.99 -4.92 23.83
CA LEU A 394 -4.65 -4.50 25.07
C LEU A 394 -5.64 -3.35 24.89
N ALA A 395 -5.45 -2.48 23.90
CA ALA A 395 -6.45 -1.49 23.51
C ALA A 395 -7.41 -2.01 22.42
N GLY A 396 -7.17 -3.22 21.89
CA GLY A 396 -7.97 -3.83 20.83
C GLY A 396 -7.99 -3.00 19.54
N ARG A 397 -6.83 -2.45 19.15
CA ARG A 397 -6.69 -1.51 18.02
C ARG A 397 -6.06 -2.16 16.79
N ARG A 398 -6.47 -1.70 15.61
CA ARG A 398 -5.91 -2.15 14.32
C ARG A 398 -4.52 -1.56 14.10
N ARG A 399 -3.75 -2.18 13.21
CA ARG A 399 -2.39 -1.72 12.84
C ARG A 399 -2.33 -0.24 12.46
N ASN A 400 -3.27 0.25 11.64
CA ASN A 400 -3.29 1.65 11.21
C ASN A 400 -3.66 2.62 12.34
N GLU A 401 -4.55 2.20 13.24
CA GLU A 401 -4.97 2.96 14.42
C GLU A 401 -3.81 3.10 15.41
N THR A 402 -3.14 1.98 15.73
CA THR A 402 -1.92 1.97 16.55
C THR A 402 -0.81 2.80 15.91
N GLY A 403 -0.55 2.64 14.62
CA GLY A 403 0.49 3.39 13.90
C GLY A 403 0.22 4.90 13.78
N SER A 404 -1.01 5.34 14.05
CA SER A 404 -1.45 6.73 14.06
C SER A 404 -1.58 7.30 15.47
N LEU A 405 -0.95 6.70 16.48
CA LEU A 405 -0.88 7.31 17.80
C LEU A 405 -0.08 8.61 17.77
N ARG A 406 -0.70 9.66 18.32
CA ARG A 406 -0.12 10.99 18.52
C ARG A 406 0.55 11.10 19.87
N ALA A 407 1.33 12.15 20.04
CA ALA A 407 1.94 12.53 21.29
C ALA A 407 0.88 12.83 22.35
N TYR A 408 1.17 12.39 23.56
CA TYR A 408 0.44 12.49 24.80
C TYR A 408 -0.97 11.90 24.70
N PRO A 409 -1.13 10.65 24.21
CA PRO A 409 -2.44 10.08 23.97
C PRO A 409 -3.09 9.57 25.27
N ILE A 410 -2.35 9.50 26.37
CA ILE A 410 -2.83 9.01 27.66
C ILE A 410 -3.56 10.12 28.42
N VAL A 411 -4.79 9.83 28.84
CA VAL A 411 -5.64 10.73 29.62
C VAL A 411 -6.12 9.98 30.86
N MET A 412 -5.96 10.59 32.04
CA MET A 412 -6.54 10.07 33.26
C MET A 412 -7.88 10.75 33.52
N TRP A 413 -8.95 9.95 33.68
CA TRP A 413 -10.26 10.47 34.00
C TRP A 413 -10.94 9.57 35.02
N ARG A 414 -11.37 10.16 36.15
CA ARG A 414 -12.01 9.46 37.27
C ARG A 414 -11.22 8.22 37.76
N GLY A 415 -9.89 8.34 37.83
CA GLY A 415 -9.00 7.27 38.29
C GLY A 415 -8.79 6.13 37.29
N ILE A 416 -9.38 6.21 36.09
CA ILE A 416 -9.17 5.25 35.00
C ILE A 416 -8.26 5.89 33.96
N VAL A 417 -7.31 5.11 33.45
CA VAL A 417 -6.41 5.52 32.39
C VAL A 417 -7.03 5.20 31.03
N TYR A 418 -7.09 6.20 30.17
CA TYR A 418 -7.62 6.10 28.82
C TYR A 418 -6.53 6.39 27.78
N LEU A 419 -6.57 5.64 26.68
CA LEU A 419 -5.82 5.91 25.46
C LEU A 419 -6.73 6.63 24.46
N THR A 420 -6.35 7.83 24.07
CA THR A 420 -6.98 8.61 23.00
C THR A 420 -6.40 8.17 21.67
N VAL A 421 -7.23 7.60 20.79
CA VAL A 421 -6.76 6.94 19.56
C VAL A 421 -7.72 7.17 18.40
N TYR A 422 -7.16 7.26 17.20
CA TYR A 422 -7.94 7.30 15.97
C TYR A 422 -8.62 5.95 15.69
N ILE A 423 -9.90 5.95 15.30
CA ILE A 423 -10.63 4.72 14.95
C ILE A 423 -11.11 4.78 13.50
N GLU A 424 -10.55 3.90 12.67
CA GLU A 424 -10.74 3.93 11.21
C GLU A 424 -12.17 3.64 10.74
N LYS A 425 -13.00 3.02 11.60
CA LYS A 425 -14.36 2.55 11.24
C LYS A 425 -15.50 3.40 11.78
N THR A 426 -15.23 4.45 12.55
CA THR A 426 -16.28 5.28 13.17
C THR A 426 -16.24 6.69 12.61
N LEU A 427 -17.42 7.31 12.42
CA LEU A 427 -17.55 8.73 12.06
C LEU A 427 -16.99 9.67 13.15
N GLN A 428 -16.87 9.16 14.38
CA GLN A 428 -16.12 9.77 15.47
C GLN A 428 -14.67 9.31 15.31
N ASP A 429 -13.87 10.12 14.63
CA ASP A 429 -12.51 9.78 14.24
C ASP A 429 -11.55 9.60 15.43
N VAL A 430 -11.91 10.03 16.65
CA VAL A 430 -11.10 9.81 17.87
C VAL A 430 -12.00 9.36 19.02
N ASP A 431 -11.56 8.34 19.74
CA ASP A 431 -12.24 7.86 20.95
C ASP A 431 -11.25 7.58 22.08
N ARG A 432 -11.77 7.42 23.30
CA ARG A 432 -11.03 7.12 24.52
C ARG A 432 -11.30 5.68 24.95
N VAL A 433 -10.27 4.85 24.91
CA VAL A 433 -10.37 3.44 25.30
C VAL A 433 -9.67 3.24 26.65
N PRO A 434 -10.31 2.60 27.65
CA PRO A 434 -9.64 2.30 28.90
C PRO A 434 -8.51 1.28 28.66
N VAL A 435 -7.34 1.53 29.25
CA VAL A 435 -6.15 0.70 29.05
C VAL A 435 -5.45 0.42 30.37
N PRO A 436 -4.76 -0.73 30.50
CA PRO A 436 -3.95 -1.02 31.67
C PRO A 436 -2.67 -0.17 31.68
N GLU A 437 -2.05 -0.03 32.86
CA GLU A 437 -0.81 0.72 33.07
C GLU A 437 0.35 0.24 32.17
N LEU A 438 0.38 -1.04 31.82
CA LEU A 438 1.34 -1.58 30.86
C LEU A 438 1.34 -0.85 29.50
N VAL A 439 0.17 -0.39 29.04
CA VAL A 439 0.05 0.42 27.81
C VAL A 439 0.66 1.82 28.02
N VAL A 440 0.55 2.38 29.22
CA VAL A 440 1.16 3.67 29.57
C VAL A 440 2.69 3.58 29.43
N HIS A 441 3.31 2.52 29.96
CA HIS A 441 4.74 2.30 29.79
C HIS A 441 5.14 2.17 28.33
N ALA A 442 4.38 1.43 27.52
CA ALA A 442 4.64 1.30 26.09
C ALA A 442 4.54 2.65 25.36
N VAL A 443 3.54 3.47 25.70
CA VAL A 443 3.37 4.81 25.13
C VAL A 443 4.49 5.75 25.57
N ASN A 444 4.89 5.74 26.84
CA ASN A 444 5.97 6.58 27.36
C ASN A 444 7.32 6.23 26.70
N LEU A 445 7.59 4.94 26.47
CA LEU A 445 8.76 4.49 25.72
C LEU A 445 8.76 5.04 24.28
N LEU A 446 7.63 4.93 23.58
CA LEU A 446 7.50 5.48 22.22
C LEU A 446 7.62 7.02 22.21
N HIS A 447 7.16 7.68 23.27
CA HIS A 447 7.34 9.12 23.45
C HIS A 447 8.79 9.55 23.49
N GLU A 448 9.58 8.84 24.29
CA GLU A 448 11.01 9.10 24.44
C GLU A 448 11.75 8.82 23.12
N LEU A 449 11.48 7.66 22.50
CA LEU A 449 12.11 7.27 21.23
C LEU A 449 11.75 8.21 20.07
N SER A 450 10.53 8.74 20.04
CA SER A 450 10.06 9.56 18.93
C SER A 450 10.39 11.05 19.04
N GLN A 451 10.89 11.51 20.18
CA GLN A 451 11.03 12.93 20.48
C GLN A 451 11.82 13.70 19.41
N GLU A 452 13.05 13.29 19.11
CA GLU A 452 13.92 13.97 18.13
C GLU A 452 13.28 13.99 16.73
N ALA A 453 12.70 12.87 16.31
CA ALA A 453 12.01 12.77 15.02
C ALA A 453 10.77 13.66 14.94
N ARG A 454 10.04 13.82 16.06
CA ARG A 454 8.86 14.69 16.14
C ARG A 454 9.24 16.16 16.06
N GLU A 455 10.28 16.57 16.79
CA GLU A 455 10.79 17.94 16.81
C GLU A 455 11.30 18.37 15.43
N GLU A 456 12.08 17.52 14.75
CA GLU A 456 12.60 17.82 13.41
C GLU A 456 11.50 17.83 12.34
N ALA A 457 10.62 16.84 12.33
CA ALA A 457 9.58 16.74 11.31
C ALA A 457 8.39 17.69 11.54
N GLY A 458 8.31 18.34 12.71
CA GLY A 458 7.15 19.13 13.13
C GLY A 458 5.87 18.30 13.21
N THR A 459 5.97 17.03 13.64
CA THR A 459 4.82 16.11 13.70
C THR A 459 4.62 15.54 15.10
N GLU A 460 3.42 15.03 15.38
CA GLU A 460 3.11 14.43 16.69
C GLU A 460 3.15 12.90 16.70
N TRP A 461 3.58 12.25 15.63
CA TRP A 461 3.47 10.79 15.51
C TRP A 461 4.46 10.05 16.41
N LEU A 462 3.98 9.03 17.13
CA LEU A 462 4.83 8.24 18.05
C LEU A 462 5.63 7.13 17.35
N PHE A 463 5.15 6.59 16.23
CA PHE A 463 5.81 5.46 15.54
C PHE A 463 6.89 5.91 14.55
N GLN A 464 7.82 6.74 15.00
CA GLN A 464 8.97 7.22 14.24
C GLN A 464 10.18 7.34 15.15
N PHE A 465 11.34 7.13 14.57
CA PHE A 465 12.62 7.31 15.22
C PHE A 465 13.61 7.86 14.20
N LYS A 466 14.27 8.92 14.61
CA LYS A 466 15.47 9.43 13.97
C LYS A 466 16.38 9.84 15.11
N SER A 467 17.63 9.42 15.00
CA SER A 467 18.70 9.86 15.86
C SER A 467 19.89 10.15 14.98
N GLU A 468 20.47 11.32 15.18
CA GLU A 468 21.81 11.62 14.69
C GLU A 468 22.79 11.10 15.73
N LEU A 469 23.67 10.21 15.29
CA LEU A 469 24.77 9.76 16.13
C LEU A 469 25.93 10.72 15.92
N ALA A 470 26.79 10.84 16.93
CA ALA A 470 27.94 11.72 16.87
C ALA A 470 28.92 11.40 15.72
N ASP A 471 28.78 10.25 15.07
CA ASP A 471 29.50 9.90 13.84
C ASP A 471 28.82 10.26 12.52
N ASP A 472 27.87 11.20 12.54
CA ASP A 472 27.11 11.70 11.39
C ASP A 472 26.34 10.60 10.62
N LEU A 473 26.27 9.38 11.16
CA LEU A 473 25.49 8.29 10.60
C LEU A 473 24.04 8.40 11.10
N PRO A 474 23.06 8.64 10.19
CA PRO A 474 21.68 8.75 10.59
C PRO A 474 21.12 7.37 10.94
N LEU A 475 20.60 7.20 12.15
CA LEU A 475 19.81 6.04 12.51
C LEU A 475 18.33 6.38 12.35
N ARG A 476 17.67 5.74 11.38
CA ARG A 476 16.23 5.94 11.12
C ARG A 476 15.49 4.63 11.27
N ILE A 477 14.42 4.65 12.05
CA ILE A 477 13.44 3.57 12.11
C ILE A 477 12.07 4.21 11.87
N SER A 478 11.48 3.90 10.73
CA SER A 478 10.14 4.34 10.40
C SER A 478 9.26 3.12 10.14
N SER A 479 7.99 3.22 10.53
CA SER A 479 6.96 2.29 10.05
C SER A 479 6.59 2.52 8.59
N ARG A 480 7.14 3.57 7.95
CA ARG A 480 7.16 3.74 6.51
C ARG A 480 8.27 2.88 5.91
N LEU A 481 7.87 2.00 4.99
CA LEU A 481 8.69 1.73 3.82
C LEU A 481 8.55 3.00 2.97
N ASP A 482 9.44 3.96 3.15
CA ASP A 482 9.56 5.10 2.23
C ASP A 482 10.19 4.61 0.92
#